data_AF-A0A1D9PV47-F1
#
_entry.id   AF-A0A1D9PV47-F1
#
_cell.length_a   1.000
_cell.length_b   1.000
_cell.length_c   1.000
_cell.angle_alpha   90.00
_cell.angle_beta   90.00
_cell.angle_gamma   90.00
#
_symmetry.space_group_name_H-M   'P 1'
#
loop_
_entity.id
_entity.type
_entity.pdbx_description
1 polymer ?
#
loop_
_entity_poly.entity_id
_entity_poly.type
_entity_poly.pdbx_seq_one_letter_code
_entity_poly.pdbx_strand_id
1 'polypeptide(L)'
;MVIIYTRAILPIYKTTNITVLYKEAKLRPSEIELNLISQLYTAQTIRLDLYYPLRIRAKNIIKAREYNYTPDTRFARLITTLLKIEHINPLAFPPWKIRESRAKAEACINSPINRTKTQATEDFKAFHAKIPRSDIQIFSDGSKSESKDGATGGGFIISQFDIQIVYYSFSLGINTEVFDAEVTAAVAGAAKALTLVSIKLATDLWIFLDNHKTALRLGSHFNGSSQRVFEDFLKFTQAWAVRSRLLHTSPGKIRVRWVPGHLDIPSNEITDKAAKEGTKLPFPLNPIYILASLKRMIKIKTNKANKQL
;
A
#
# COMPACT_ATOMS: atom_id res chain seq x y z
N MET A 1 -26.48 -4.84 27.63
CA MET A 1 -27.58 -4.41 26.74
C MET A 1 -28.00 -5.51 25.79
N VAL A 2 -27.15 -6.02 24.89
CA VAL A 2 -27.54 -7.06 23.90
C VAL A 2 -28.18 -8.33 24.52
N ILE A 3 -27.62 -8.87 25.60
CA ILE A 3 -28.15 -10.07 26.30
C ILE A 3 -29.55 -9.84 26.92
N ILE A 4 -29.85 -8.61 27.32
CA ILE A 4 -31.13 -8.26 27.96
C ILE A 4 -32.22 -8.23 26.88
N TYR A 5 -31.92 -7.64 25.72
CA TYR A 5 -32.85 -7.61 24.59
C TYR A 5 -33.09 -8.98 23.98
N THR A 6 -32.08 -9.83 23.84
CA THR A 6 -32.27 -11.20 23.30
C THR A 6 -33.14 -12.08 24.18
N ARG A 7 -32.99 -11.98 25.51
CA ARG A 7 -33.86 -12.69 26.47
C ARG A 7 -35.29 -12.14 26.50
N ALA A 8 -35.50 -10.91 26.06
CA ALA A 8 -36.83 -10.33 25.94
C ALA A 8 -37.53 -10.72 24.61
N ILE A 9 -36.75 -10.96 23.55
CA ILE A 9 -37.26 -11.28 22.20
C ILE A 9 -37.49 -12.79 22.02
N LEU A 10 -36.62 -13.62 22.58
CA LEU A 10 -36.72 -15.07 22.47
C LEU A 10 -37.38 -15.66 23.73
N PRO A 11 -38.31 -16.62 23.61
CA PRO A 11 -38.99 -17.25 24.74
C PRO A 11 -38.05 -18.26 25.43
N ILE A 12 -37.00 -17.76 26.09
CA ILE A 12 -35.90 -18.55 26.64
C ILE A 12 -35.84 -18.38 28.16
N TYR A 13 -35.62 -19.49 28.88
CA TYR A 13 -35.51 -19.49 30.34
C TYR A 13 -34.31 -18.66 30.84
N LYS A 14 -34.43 -18.08 32.04
CA LYS A 14 -33.37 -17.26 32.65
C LYS A 14 -32.05 -18.04 32.85
N THR A 15 -32.14 -19.36 33.01
CA THR A 15 -31.03 -20.29 33.24
C THR A 15 -30.32 -20.75 31.96
N THR A 16 -30.84 -20.41 30.77
CA THR A 16 -30.25 -20.86 29.51
C THR A 16 -28.87 -20.26 29.32
N ASN A 17 -27.93 -21.11 28.92
CA ASN A 17 -26.54 -20.72 28.68
C ASN A 17 -26.47 -19.60 27.63
N ILE A 18 -25.69 -18.56 27.94
CA ILE A 18 -25.51 -17.37 27.10
C ILE A 18 -24.95 -17.76 25.71
N THR A 19 -24.11 -18.79 25.62
CA THR A 19 -23.57 -19.26 24.34
C THR A 19 -24.64 -19.81 23.41
N VAL A 20 -25.59 -20.58 23.97
CA VAL A 20 -26.75 -21.13 23.24
C VAL A 20 -27.67 -19.99 22.81
N LEU A 21 -27.90 -19.02 23.69
CA LEU A 21 -28.72 -17.84 23.39
C LEU A 21 -28.19 -17.06 22.18
N TYR A 22 -26.88 -16.84 22.08
CA TYR A 22 -26.26 -16.16 20.93
C TYR A 22 -26.43 -16.95 19.64
N LYS A 23 -26.26 -18.28 19.70
CA LYS A 23 -26.43 -19.17 18.54
C LYS A 23 -27.86 -19.18 18.03
N GLU A 24 -28.85 -19.37 18.92
CA GLU A 24 -30.27 -19.38 18.57
C GLU A 24 -30.76 -18.02 18.06
N ALA A 25 -30.26 -16.92 18.64
CA ALA A 25 -30.55 -15.57 18.17
C ALA A 25 -29.85 -15.20 16.86
N LYS A 26 -28.94 -16.04 16.34
CA LYS A 26 -28.01 -15.71 15.25
C LYS A 26 -27.24 -14.40 15.51
N LEU A 27 -26.93 -14.10 16.77
CA LEU A 27 -26.21 -12.91 17.18
C LEU A 27 -24.79 -13.26 17.60
N ARG A 28 -23.84 -12.40 17.25
CA ARG A 28 -22.45 -12.55 17.71
C ARG A 28 -22.37 -12.34 19.23
N PRO A 29 -21.48 -13.06 19.93
CA PRO A 29 -21.12 -12.73 21.30
C PRO A 29 -20.73 -11.26 21.45
N SER A 30 -21.27 -10.60 22.48
CA SER A 30 -21.07 -9.16 22.69
C SER A 30 -19.60 -8.74 22.80
N GLU A 31 -18.71 -9.62 23.29
CA GLU A 31 -17.27 -9.36 23.34
C GLU A 31 -16.64 -9.22 21.96
N ILE A 32 -17.05 -10.06 21.00
CA ILE A 32 -16.58 -10.01 19.61
C ILE A 32 -17.07 -8.72 18.96
N GLU A 33 -18.32 -8.37 19.19
CA GLU A 33 -18.92 -7.14 18.65
C GLU A 33 -18.26 -5.88 19.21
N LEU A 34 -18.05 -5.82 20.52
CA LEU A 34 -17.32 -4.72 21.17
C LEU A 34 -15.87 -4.61 20.67
N ASN A 35 -15.18 -5.73 20.47
CA ASN A 35 -13.82 -5.74 19.93
C ASN A 35 -13.78 -5.21 18.49
N LEU A 36 -14.76 -5.57 17.65
CA LEU A 36 -14.87 -5.07 16.27
C LEU A 36 -15.19 -3.58 16.23
N ILE A 37 -16.14 -3.12 17.04
CA ILE A 37 -16.50 -1.71 17.18
C ILE A 37 -15.30 -0.90 17.66
N SER A 38 -14.57 -1.40 18.66
CA SER A 38 -13.33 -0.81 19.16
C SER A 38 -12.31 -0.63 18.02
N GLN A 39 -12.03 -1.70 17.25
CA GLN A 39 -11.10 -1.65 16.11
C GLN A 39 -11.52 -0.66 15.00
N LEU A 40 -12.83 -0.48 14.79
CA LEU A 40 -13.34 0.51 13.84
C LEU A 40 -13.12 1.94 14.35
N TYR A 41 -13.48 2.23 15.59
CA TYR A 41 -13.27 3.54 16.20
C TYR A 41 -11.78 3.89 16.25
N THR A 42 -10.91 2.94 16.58
CA THR A 42 -9.47 3.16 16.52
C THR A 42 -9.00 3.53 15.12
N ALA A 43 -9.45 2.77 14.10
CA ALA A 43 -9.09 3.04 12.71
C ALA A 43 -9.57 4.42 12.24
N GLN A 44 -10.75 4.85 12.71
CA GLN A 44 -11.26 6.20 12.47
C GLN A 44 -10.41 7.26 13.15
N THR A 45 -10.06 7.10 14.43
CA THR A 45 -9.22 8.06 15.17
C THR A 45 -7.84 8.24 14.56
N ILE A 46 -7.30 7.21 13.91
CA ILE A 46 -6.01 7.29 13.21
C ILE A 46 -6.09 8.11 11.91
N ARG A 47 -7.24 8.11 11.24
CA ARG A 47 -7.49 8.87 10.01
C ARG A 47 -7.80 10.34 10.26
N LEU A 48 -7.99 10.74 11.51
CA LEU A 48 -8.20 12.12 11.87
C LEU A 48 -6.94 12.94 11.59
N ASP A 49 -7.14 14.24 11.37
CA ASP A 49 -6.05 15.18 11.16
C ASP A 49 -5.05 15.19 12.34
N LEU A 50 -3.80 15.53 12.05
CA LEU A 50 -2.71 15.60 13.02
C LEU A 50 -3.03 16.54 14.19
N TYR A 51 -3.75 17.63 13.92
CA TYR A 51 -4.12 18.62 14.92
C TYR A 51 -5.42 18.29 15.64
N TYR A 52 -6.07 17.16 15.31
CA TYR A 52 -7.31 16.76 15.96
C TYR A 52 -7.04 16.34 17.42
N PRO A 53 -7.86 16.78 18.41
CA PRO A 53 -7.61 16.51 19.83
C PRO A 53 -7.45 15.02 20.19
N LEU A 54 -8.28 14.12 19.63
CA LEU A 54 -8.15 12.68 19.86
C LEU A 54 -6.87 12.10 19.24
N ARG A 55 -6.37 12.66 18.13
CA ARG A 55 -5.14 12.24 17.47
C ARG A 55 -3.92 12.61 18.30
N ILE A 56 -3.90 13.84 18.80
CA ILE A 56 -2.87 14.33 19.73
C ILE A 56 -2.86 13.46 21.00
N ARG A 57 -4.03 13.23 21.60
CA ARG A 57 -4.16 12.39 22.80
C ARG A 57 -3.70 10.96 22.55
N ALA A 58 -4.07 10.35 21.42
CA ALA A 58 -3.62 9.01 21.06
C ALA A 58 -2.09 8.94 20.91
N LYS A 59 -1.48 9.93 20.27
CA LYS A 59 -0.01 10.02 20.12
C LYS A 59 0.68 10.10 21.49
N ASN A 60 0.15 10.90 22.41
CA ASN A 60 0.70 11.03 23.75
C ASN A 60 0.59 9.72 24.54
N ILE A 61 -0.53 8.99 24.41
CA ILE A 61 -0.70 7.67 25.05
C ILE A 61 0.30 6.65 24.49
N ILE A 62 0.49 6.63 23.16
CA ILE A 62 1.46 5.73 22.51
C ILE A 62 2.88 6.06 22.97
N LYS A 63 3.26 7.33 23.01
CA LYS A 63 4.57 7.76 23.55
C LYS A 63 4.73 7.36 25.00
N ALA A 64 3.71 7.58 25.83
CA ALA A 64 3.79 7.23 27.23
C ALA A 64 4.01 5.72 27.46
N ARG A 65 3.42 4.87 26.61
CA ARG A 65 3.67 3.42 26.60
C ARG A 65 5.14 3.08 26.36
N GLU A 66 5.85 3.83 25.52
CA GLU A 66 7.30 3.65 25.30
C GLU A 66 8.11 3.91 26.59
N TYR A 67 7.58 4.75 27.50
CA TYR A 67 8.14 5.03 28.82
C TYR A 67 7.51 4.17 29.94
N ASN A 68 6.91 3.02 29.60
CA ASN A 68 6.22 2.11 30.54
C ASN A 68 5.08 2.76 31.35
N TYR A 69 4.48 3.84 30.85
CA TYR A 69 3.33 4.49 31.46
C TYR A 69 2.12 4.45 30.53
N THR A 70 1.06 3.75 30.93
CA THR A 70 -0.21 3.76 30.18
C THR A 70 -1.34 4.23 31.08
N PRO A 71 -1.99 5.37 30.79
CA PRO A 71 -3.10 5.85 31.59
C PRO A 71 -4.26 4.87 31.51
N ASP A 72 -4.85 4.50 32.65
CA ASP A 72 -5.95 3.54 32.67
C ASP A 72 -7.29 4.18 32.26
N THR A 73 -7.48 4.36 30.96
CA THR A 73 -8.70 4.92 30.38
C THR A 73 -9.24 4.01 29.28
N ARG A 74 -10.57 4.02 29.07
CA ARG A 74 -11.20 3.29 27.95
C ARG A 74 -10.58 3.64 26.61
N PHE A 75 -10.23 4.91 26.41
CA PHE A 75 -9.57 5.38 25.19
C PHE A 75 -8.13 4.85 25.07
N ALA A 76 -7.37 4.80 26.16
CA ALA A 76 -6.03 4.25 26.15
C ALA A 76 -6.04 2.75 25.82
N ARG A 77 -6.90 1.96 26.48
CA ARG A 77 -7.08 0.53 26.18
C ARG A 77 -7.42 0.31 24.70
N LEU A 78 -8.32 1.14 24.16
CA LEU A 78 -8.70 1.12 22.76
C LEU A 78 -7.50 1.42 21.83
N ILE A 79 -6.71 2.47 22.07
CA ILE A 79 -5.55 2.81 21.24
C ILE A 79 -4.39 1.79 21.38
N THR A 80 -4.14 1.26 22.58
CA THR A 80 -3.01 0.34 22.83
C THR A 80 -3.20 -1.06 22.25
N THR A 81 -4.45 -1.46 22.00
CA THR A 81 -4.78 -2.77 21.40
C THR A 81 -4.43 -2.87 19.91
N LEU A 82 -4.07 -1.76 19.27
CA LEU A 82 -3.72 -1.76 17.86
C LEU A 82 -2.24 -2.08 17.60
N LEU A 83 -2.06 -2.74 16.47
CA LEU A 83 -0.79 -2.89 15.78
C LEU A 83 -0.32 -1.52 15.24
N LYS A 84 0.98 -1.38 14.97
CA LYS A 84 1.55 -0.15 14.38
C LYS A 84 0.99 0.06 12.97
N ILE A 85 0.23 1.13 12.73
CA ILE A 85 -0.46 1.39 11.47
C ILE A 85 0.15 2.59 10.74
N GLU A 86 0.02 2.61 9.42
CA GLU A 86 0.38 3.74 8.59
C GLU A 86 -0.33 5.02 9.02
N HIS A 87 0.36 6.14 8.82
CA HIS A 87 -0.24 7.46 8.99
C HIS A 87 -0.88 7.92 7.68
N ILE A 88 -2.10 8.43 7.76
CA ILE A 88 -2.79 9.09 6.65
C ILE A 88 -3.15 10.49 7.13
N ASN A 89 -2.64 11.50 6.45
CA ASN A 89 -3.05 12.88 6.64
C ASN A 89 -4.19 13.20 5.65
N PRO A 90 -5.45 13.30 6.11
CA PRO A 90 -6.59 13.58 5.24
C PRO A 90 -6.51 14.96 4.57
N LEU A 91 -5.74 15.89 5.14
CA LEU A 91 -5.57 17.26 4.63
C LEU A 91 -4.38 17.42 3.68
N ALA A 92 -3.53 16.41 3.50
CA ALA A 92 -2.40 16.50 2.56
C ALA A 92 -2.87 16.82 1.12
N PHE A 93 -4.06 16.35 0.78
CA PHE A 93 -4.73 16.63 -0.49
C PHE A 93 -6.20 16.92 -0.19
N PRO A 94 -6.52 18.17 0.16
CA PRO A 94 -7.85 18.48 0.63
C PRO A 94 -8.90 18.31 -0.47
N PRO A 95 -10.16 17.97 -0.12
CA PRO A 95 -11.20 17.69 -1.11
C PRO A 95 -11.53 18.88 -2.02
N TRP A 96 -11.22 20.11 -1.59
CA TRP A 96 -11.39 21.33 -2.38
C TRP A 96 -10.23 21.63 -3.35
N LYS A 97 -9.15 20.84 -3.35
CA LYS A 97 -8.07 20.99 -4.34
C LYS A 97 -8.53 20.37 -5.66
N ILE A 98 -8.50 21.18 -6.73
CA ILE A 98 -8.82 20.71 -8.09
C ILE A 98 -7.84 19.60 -8.46
N ARG A 99 -8.38 18.44 -8.78
CA ARG A 99 -7.60 17.27 -9.20
C ARG A 99 -7.40 17.32 -10.71
N GLU A 100 -6.27 16.81 -11.17
CA GLU A 100 -6.13 16.47 -12.59
C GLU A 100 -7.26 15.52 -12.98
N SER A 101 -7.85 15.73 -14.16
CA SER A 101 -8.89 14.83 -14.64
C SER A 101 -8.29 13.45 -14.83
N ARG A 102 -9.09 12.41 -14.57
CA ARG A 102 -8.68 11.02 -14.76
C ARG A 102 -8.11 10.77 -16.16
N ALA A 103 -8.72 11.38 -17.19
CA ALA A 103 -8.24 11.31 -18.57
C ALA A 103 -6.82 11.89 -18.76
N LYS A 104 -6.48 13.00 -18.09
CA LYS A 104 -5.11 13.56 -18.15
C LYS A 104 -4.10 12.62 -17.49
N ALA A 105 -4.44 12.08 -16.32
CA ALA A 105 -3.60 11.11 -15.62
C ALA A 105 -3.39 9.83 -16.46
N GLU A 106 -4.46 9.32 -17.08
CA GLU A 106 -4.43 8.15 -17.96
C GLU A 106 -3.59 8.40 -19.23
N ALA A 107 -3.64 9.61 -19.78
CA ALA A 107 -2.77 10.01 -20.89
C ALA A 107 -1.29 10.06 -20.48
N CYS A 108 -0.97 10.55 -19.28
CA CYS A 108 0.41 10.62 -18.78
C CYS A 108 1.06 9.25 -18.60
N ILE A 109 0.29 8.22 -18.23
CA ILE A 109 0.81 6.86 -18.01
C ILE A 109 0.75 5.97 -19.26
N ASN A 110 0.26 6.50 -20.40
CA ASN A 110 -0.07 5.72 -21.59
C ASN A 110 -0.99 4.52 -21.27
N SER A 111 -2.10 4.80 -20.58
CA SER A 111 -3.13 3.80 -20.26
C SER A 111 -3.63 3.06 -21.51
N PRO A 112 -4.02 1.76 -21.41
CA PRO A 112 -4.51 0.97 -22.54
C PRO A 112 -5.92 1.35 -23.02
N ILE A 113 -6.34 2.61 -22.87
CA ILE A 113 -7.66 3.07 -23.30
C ILE A 113 -7.84 2.73 -24.78
N ASN A 114 -8.83 1.90 -25.07
CA ASN A 114 -9.21 1.42 -26.40
C ASN A 114 -8.14 0.61 -27.16
N ARG A 115 -7.16 0.01 -26.47
CA ARG A 115 -6.16 -0.88 -27.08
C ARG A 115 -6.34 -2.32 -26.64
N THR A 116 -6.09 -3.27 -27.54
CA THR A 116 -5.89 -4.66 -27.12
C THR A 116 -4.55 -4.80 -26.39
N LYS A 117 -4.42 -5.88 -25.59
CA LYS A 117 -3.16 -6.19 -24.89
C LYS A 117 -1.97 -6.31 -25.85
N THR A 118 -2.18 -6.92 -27.03
CA THR A 118 -1.13 -7.09 -28.05
C THR A 118 -0.69 -5.76 -28.67
N GLN A 119 -1.65 -4.91 -29.05
CA GLN A 119 -1.36 -3.56 -29.54
C GLN A 119 -0.61 -2.73 -28.50
N ALA A 120 -1.01 -2.82 -27.23
CA ALA A 120 -0.32 -2.12 -26.15
C ALA A 120 1.13 -2.61 -25.97
N THR A 121 1.41 -3.90 -26.20
CA THR A 121 2.76 -4.46 -26.15
C THR A 121 3.62 -3.96 -27.30
N GLU A 122 3.09 -3.93 -28.52
CA GLU A 122 3.78 -3.39 -29.69
C GLU A 122 4.09 -1.90 -29.53
N ASP A 123 3.10 -1.12 -29.09
CA ASP A 123 3.25 0.31 -28.76
C ASP A 123 4.32 0.52 -27.68
N PHE A 124 4.35 -0.36 -26.67
CA PHE A 124 5.36 -0.31 -25.63
C PHE A 124 6.75 -0.63 -26.16
N LYS A 125 6.92 -1.69 -26.96
CA LYS A 125 8.20 -2.06 -27.58
C LYS A 125 8.73 -0.95 -28.48
N ALA A 126 7.87 -0.36 -29.32
CA ALA A 126 8.22 0.76 -30.20
C ALA A 126 8.60 2.02 -29.41
N PHE A 127 8.00 2.24 -28.24
CA PHE A 127 8.38 3.33 -27.35
C PHE A 127 9.67 3.05 -26.58
N HIS A 128 9.82 1.84 -26.05
CA HIS A 128 10.97 1.42 -25.25
C HIS A 128 12.27 1.55 -26.05
N ALA A 129 12.23 1.23 -27.34
CA ALA A 129 13.34 1.45 -28.27
C ALA A 129 13.72 2.93 -28.49
N LYS A 130 12.82 3.89 -28.19
CA LYS A 130 13.09 5.34 -28.31
C LYS A 130 13.68 5.94 -27.04
N ILE A 131 13.67 5.21 -25.92
CA ILE A 131 14.23 5.70 -24.66
C ILE A 131 15.75 5.80 -24.81
N PRO A 132 16.38 6.93 -24.46
CA PRO A 132 17.83 7.03 -24.44
C PRO A 132 18.44 5.93 -23.57
N ARG A 133 19.45 5.23 -24.08
CA ARG A 133 20.16 4.18 -23.34
C ARG A 133 20.78 4.68 -22.03
N SER A 134 21.10 5.97 -21.96
CA SER A 134 21.62 6.61 -20.75
C SER A 134 20.58 6.80 -19.66
N ASP A 135 19.29 6.75 -19.97
CA ASP A 135 18.23 6.91 -18.99
C ASP A 135 18.09 5.65 -18.12
N ILE A 136 17.77 5.86 -16.85
CA ILE A 136 17.58 4.76 -15.90
C ILE A 136 16.15 4.27 -16.03
N GLN A 137 16.00 2.95 -16.08
CA GLN A 137 14.72 2.26 -16.18
C GLN A 137 14.52 1.38 -14.96
N ILE A 138 13.37 1.52 -14.32
CA ILE A 138 12.97 0.75 -13.16
C ILE A 138 11.74 -0.05 -13.54
N PHE A 139 11.81 -1.37 -13.39
CA PHE A 139 10.65 -2.25 -13.43
C PHE A 139 10.33 -2.66 -12.00
N SER A 140 9.07 -2.57 -11.60
CA SER A 140 8.62 -2.95 -10.26
C SER A 140 7.36 -3.79 -10.32
N ASP A 141 7.30 -4.81 -9.48
CA ASP A 141 6.17 -5.72 -9.39
C ASP A 141 5.88 -6.11 -7.92
N GLY A 142 4.65 -6.51 -7.65
CA GLY A 142 4.19 -7.05 -6.39
C GLY A 142 3.57 -8.43 -6.59
N SER A 143 3.92 -9.39 -5.73
CA SER A 143 3.35 -10.74 -5.78
C SER A 143 2.79 -11.14 -4.44
N LYS A 144 1.74 -11.97 -4.46
CA LYS A 144 1.13 -12.52 -3.26
C LYS A 144 1.05 -14.03 -3.37
N SER A 145 1.65 -14.72 -2.41
CA SER A 145 1.64 -16.17 -2.32
C SER A 145 0.33 -16.67 -1.74
N GLU A 146 -0.35 -17.55 -2.46
CA GLU A 146 -1.54 -18.26 -1.97
C GLU A 146 -1.18 -19.37 -0.98
N SER A 147 0.04 -19.93 -1.05
CA SER A 147 0.47 -21.09 -0.25
C SER A 147 1.00 -20.74 1.14
N LYS A 148 1.44 -19.50 1.38
CA LYS A 148 1.94 -19.02 2.70
C LYS A 148 1.01 -17.97 3.31
N ASP A 149 -0.26 -18.33 3.55
CA ASP A 149 -1.26 -17.48 4.22
C ASP A 149 -1.47 -16.08 3.60
N GLY A 150 -1.07 -15.86 2.35
CA GLY A 150 -1.13 -14.54 1.73
C GLY A 150 0.10 -13.66 1.96
N ALA A 151 1.29 -14.25 2.19
CA ALA A 151 2.56 -13.54 2.18
C ALA A 151 2.75 -12.75 0.88
N THR A 152 3.04 -11.46 1.02
CA THR A 152 3.21 -10.54 -0.10
C THR A 152 4.66 -10.08 -0.17
N GLY A 153 5.21 -10.10 -1.37
CA GLY A 153 6.57 -9.67 -1.70
C GLY A 153 6.56 -8.59 -2.76
N GLY A 154 7.54 -7.69 -2.68
CA GLY A 154 7.82 -6.71 -3.72
C GLY A 154 9.16 -7.00 -4.37
N GLY A 155 9.27 -6.68 -5.66
CA GLY A 155 10.51 -6.83 -6.42
C GLY A 155 10.71 -5.65 -7.36
N PHE A 156 11.96 -5.22 -7.51
CA PHE A 156 12.30 -4.24 -8.54
C PHE A 156 13.64 -4.54 -9.19
N ILE A 157 13.78 -4.07 -10.42
CA ILE A 157 14.97 -4.17 -11.24
C ILE A 157 15.31 -2.78 -11.74
N ILE A 158 16.60 -2.46 -11.73
CA ILE A 158 17.10 -1.23 -12.34
C ILE A 158 18.01 -1.62 -13.50
N SER A 159 17.72 -1.09 -14.68
CA SER A 159 18.55 -1.22 -15.87
C SER A 159 18.96 0.15 -16.42
N GLN A 160 20.13 0.19 -17.02
CA GLN A 160 20.67 1.34 -17.76
C GLN A 160 21.64 0.81 -18.80
N PHE A 161 21.71 1.44 -19.98
CA PHE A 161 22.52 0.97 -21.11
C PHE A 161 22.26 -0.49 -21.49
N ASP A 162 20.99 -0.93 -21.41
CA ASP A 162 20.57 -2.31 -21.68
C ASP A 162 21.19 -3.36 -20.72
N ILE A 163 21.83 -2.90 -19.64
CA ILE A 163 22.44 -3.74 -18.61
C ILE A 163 21.60 -3.65 -17.34
N GLN A 164 21.34 -4.81 -16.74
CA GLN A 164 20.75 -4.88 -15.42
C GLN A 164 21.79 -4.53 -14.35
N ILE A 165 21.56 -3.45 -13.62
CA ILE A 165 22.44 -2.96 -12.55
C ILE A 165 22.02 -3.52 -11.20
N VAL A 166 20.71 -3.55 -10.94
CA VAL A 166 20.17 -3.95 -9.64
C VAL A 166 19.08 -5.00 -9.83
N TYR A 167 19.14 -6.04 -9.00
CA TYR A 167 18.08 -7.00 -8.77
C TYR A 167 17.76 -6.98 -7.28
N TYR A 168 16.51 -6.72 -6.90
CA TYR A 168 16.16 -6.69 -5.49
C TYR A 168 14.76 -7.25 -5.24
N SER A 169 14.66 -8.06 -4.19
CA SER A 169 13.41 -8.65 -3.70
C SER A 169 13.30 -8.45 -2.19
N PHE A 170 12.08 -8.23 -1.70
CA PHE A 170 11.83 -8.02 -0.28
C PHE A 170 10.44 -8.52 0.13
N SER A 171 10.29 -8.86 1.41
CA SER A 171 9.02 -9.30 2.00
C SER A 171 8.32 -8.14 2.69
N LEU A 172 7.01 -8.03 2.48
CA LEU A 172 6.13 -7.08 3.17
C LEU A 172 5.19 -7.76 4.17
N GLY A 173 5.34 -9.07 4.37
CA GLY A 173 4.51 -9.84 5.28
C GLY A 173 3.15 -10.22 4.70
N ILE A 174 2.25 -10.69 5.56
CA ILE A 174 0.98 -11.34 5.17
C ILE A 174 -0.17 -10.35 4.93
N ASN A 175 -0.03 -9.15 5.50
CA ASN A 175 -1.09 -8.15 5.57
C ASN A 175 -0.80 -6.95 4.68
N THR A 176 -0.23 -7.16 3.50
CA THR A 176 -0.05 -6.11 2.50
C THR A 176 -0.70 -6.56 1.19
N GLU A 177 -1.28 -5.61 0.47
CA GLU A 177 -1.86 -5.91 -0.84
C GLU A 177 -0.77 -5.91 -1.91
N VAL A 178 -0.99 -6.66 -3.00
CA VAL A 178 -0.11 -6.66 -4.18
C VAL A 178 0.15 -5.23 -4.66
N PHE A 179 -0.93 -4.43 -4.70
CA PHE A 179 -0.87 -3.00 -4.99
C PHE A 179 0.16 -2.26 -4.13
N ASP A 180 0.11 -2.46 -2.82
CA ASP A 180 1.03 -1.77 -1.90
C ASP A 180 2.46 -2.25 -2.08
N ALA A 181 2.65 -3.53 -2.39
CA ALA A 181 3.96 -4.10 -2.64
C ALA A 181 4.61 -3.52 -3.90
N GLU A 182 3.84 -3.40 -4.97
CA GLU A 182 4.28 -2.82 -6.23
C GLU A 182 4.62 -1.33 -6.08
N VAL A 183 3.77 -0.53 -5.41
CA VAL A 183 4.10 0.90 -5.12
C VAL A 183 5.36 0.99 -4.27
N THR A 184 5.50 0.15 -3.24
CA THR A 184 6.67 0.16 -2.36
C THR A 184 7.94 -0.22 -3.13
N ALA A 185 7.84 -1.19 -4.06
CA ALA A 185 8.95 -1.60 -4.90
C ALA A 185 9.36 -0.49 -5.88
N ALA A 186 8.40 0.21 -6.49
CA ALA A 186 8.67 1.36 -7.36
C ALA A 186 9.42 2.48 -6.64
N VAL A 187 8.96 2.82 -5.42
CA VAL A 187 9.56 3.88 -4.61
C VAL A 187 10.91 3.48 -4.04
N ALA A 188 11.08 2.22 -3.61
CA ALA A 188 12.38 1.69 -3.22
C ALA A 188 13.37 1.66 -4.40
N GLY A 189 12.90 1.31 -5.59
CA GLY A 189 13.67 1.37 -6.83
C GLY A 189 14.11 2.80 -7.17
N ALA A 190 13.20 3.79 -7.04
CA ALA A 190 13.53 5.19 -7.26
C ALA A 190 14.56 5.69 -6.23
N ALA A 191 14.40 5.34 -4.95
CA ALA A 191 15.37 5.65 -3.91
C ALA A 191 16.74 5.05 -4.22
N LYS A 192 16.78 3.78 -4.67
CA LYS A 192 18.02 3.10 -5.03
C LYS A 192 18.66 3.71 -6.27
N ALA A 193 17.88 4.08 -7.28
CA ALA A 193 18.36 4.78 -8.47
C ALA A 193 19.02 6.12 -8.12
N LEU A 194 18.50 6.86 -7.14
CA LEU A 194 19.09 8.10 -6.65
C LEU A 194 20.51 7.92 -6.05
N THR A 195 20.83 6.71 -5.58
CA THR A 195 22.15 6.39 -5.01
C THR A 195 23.18 5.94 -6.07
N LEU A 196 22.75 5.69 -7.30
CA LEU A 196 23.66 5.23 -8.36
C LEU A 196 24.54 6.37 -8.85
N VAL A 197 25.83 6.10 -9.05
CA VAL A 197 26.79 7.08 -9.59
C VAL A 197 26.42 7.48 -11.03
N SER A 198 25.85 6.53 -11.79
CA SER A 198 25.44 6.70 -13.18
C SER A 198 24.20 7.60 -13.37
N ILE A 199 23.61 8.10 -12.29
CA ILE A 199 22.49 9.04 -12.33
C ILE A 199 22.81 10.36 -13.06
N LYS A 200 24.10 10.76 -13.06
CA LYS A 200 24.56 11.98 -13.71
C LYS A 200 24.42 11.94 -15.24
N LEU A 201 24.34 10.72 -15.80
CA LEU A 201 24.24 10.44 -17.24
C LEU A 201 22.78 10.43 -17.72
N ALA A 202 21.84 10.08 -16.85
CA ALA A 202 20.44 9.94 -17.19
C ALA A 202 19.78 11.31 -17.31
N THR A 203 18.95 11.51 -18.33
CA THR A 203 18.05 12.67 -18.43
C THR A 203 16.78 12.39 -17.62
N ASP A 204 16.07 11.32 -17.95
CA ASP A 204 14.84 10.90 -17.29
C ASP A 204 15.03 9.60 -16.49
N LEU A 205 14.18 9.41 -15.49
CA LEU A 205 14.03 8.15 -14.77
C LEU A 205 12.69 7.55 -15.15
N TRP A 206 12.69 6.38 -15.78
CA TRP A 206 11.47 5.69 -16.19
C TRP A 206 11.09 4.63 -15.17
N ILE A 207 9.85 4.65 -14.72
CA ILE A 207 9.27 3.63 -13.84
C ILE A 207 8.15 2.92 -14.59
N PHE A 208 8.31 1.62 -14.73
CA PHE A 208 7.40 0.72 -15.43
C PHE A 208 6.65 -0.15 -14.44
N LEU A 209 5.32 -0.12 -14.57
CA LEU A 209 4.37 -0.79 -13.68
C LEU A 209 3.36 -1.56 -14.52
N ASP A 210 3.05 -2.78 -14.14
CA ASP A 210 2.11 -3.61 -14.89
C ASP A 210 0.66 -3.48 -14.40
N ASN A 211 0.47 -2.99 -13.18
CA ASN A 211 -0.84 -2.71 -12.63
C ASN A 211 -1.27 -1.29 -12.98
N HIS A 212 -2.32 -1.21 -13.81
CA HIS A 212 -2.88 0.06 -14.25
C HIS A 212 -3.27 0.98 -13.08
N LYS A 213 -3.80 0.42 -11.98
CA LYS A 213 -4.16 1.24 -10.81
C LYS A 213 -2.92 1.82 -10.15
N THR A 214 -1.83 1.05 -10.07
CA THR A 214 -0.55 1.47 -9.47
C THR A 214 0.07 2.57 -10.31
N ALA A 215 0.16 2.36 -11.62
CA ALA A 215 0.65 3.34 -12.58
C ALA A 215 -0.14 4.65 -12.49
N LEU A 216 -1.48 4.56 -12.55
CA LEU A 216 -2.35 5.74 -12.49
C LEU A 216 -2.14 6.50 -11.19
N ARG A 217 -2.03 5.79 -10.07
CA ARG A 217 -1.92 6.40 -8.75
C ARG A 217 -0.55 6.99 -8.46
N LEU A 218 0.53 6.44 -9.04
CA LEU A 218 1.86 7.02 -8.93
C LEU A 218 2.06 8.18 -9.92
N GLY A 219 1.45 8.08 -11.10
CA GLY A 219 1.46 9.11 -12.14
C GLY A 219 0.55 10.32 -11.86
N SER A 220 -0.31 10.25 -10.83
CA SER A 220 -1.19 11.36 -10.45
C SER A 220 -1.35 11.49 -8.95
N HIS A 221 -1.67 12.69 -8.48
CA HIS A 221 -1.70 13.03 -7.05
C HIS A 221 -2.97 12.53 -6.33
N PHE A 222 -3.25 11.21 -6.36
CA PHE A 222 -4.50 10.63 -5.81
C PHE A 222 -4.41 10.21 -4.32
N ASN A 223 -5.49 10.52 -3.57
CA ASN A 223 -5.65 10.16 -2.16
C ASN A 223 -5.98 8.67 -1.94
N GLY A 224 -5.39 8.05 -0.91
CA GLY A 224 -5.77 6.72 -0.42
C GLY A 224 -4.74 6.12 0.54
N SER A 225 -4.76 4.80 0.75
CA SER A 225 -3.75 4.06 1.55
C SER A 225 -2.33 4.19 1.00
N SER A 226 -1.30 3.98 1.82
CA SER A 226 0.12 4.06 1.41
C SER A 226 0.61 5.50 1.15
N GLN A 227 -0.02 6.50 1.78
CA GLN A 227 0.32 7.92 1.62
C GLN A 227 1.80 8.23 1.85
N ARG A 228 2.43 7.61 2.86
CA ARG A 228 3.86 7.78 3.14
C ARG A 228 4.73 7.45 1.91
N VAL A 229 4.38 6.39 1.21
CA VAL A 229 5.12 5.93 0.02
C VAL A 229 4.99 6.97 -1.10
N PHE A 230 3.83 7.61 -1.26
CA PHE A 230 3.64 8.73 -2.20
C PHE A 230 4.36 10.01 -1.78
N GLU A 231 4.40 10.34 -0.48
CA GLU A 231 5.17 11.48 0.02
C GLU A 231 6.67 11.27 -0.22
N ASP A 232 7.18 10.05 -0.01
CA ASP A 232 8.57 9.70 -0.31
C ASP A 232 8.83 9.76 -1.82
N PHE A 233 7.89 9.30 -2.65
CA PHE A 233 7.97 9.47 -4.10
C PHE A 233 8.07 10.94 -4.52
N LEU A 234 7.27 11.84 -3.94
CA LEU A 234 7.35 13.28 -4.20
C LEU A 234 8.69 13.89 -3.77
N LYS A 235 9.28 13.42 -2.66
CA LYS A 235 10.63 13.83 -2.28
C LYS A 235 11.65 13.37 -3.31
N PHE A 236 11.48 12.16 -3.87
CA PHE A 236 12.37 11.64 -4.89
C PHE A 236 12.22 12.37 -6.24
N THR A 237 11.02 12.80 -6.63
CA THR A 237 10.85 13.63 -7.83
C THR A 237 11.53 15.00 -7.66
N GLN A 238 11.45 15.60 -6.46
CA GLN A 238 12.17 16.82 -6.13
C GLN A 238 13.69 16.60 -6.11
N ALA A 239 14.17 15.53 -5.46
CA ALA A 239 15.58 15.17 -5.41
C ALA A 239 16.16 14.90 -6.82
N TRP A 240 15.37 14.27 -7.70
CA TRP A 240 15.73 14.06 -9.10
C TRP A 240 15.93 15.39 -9.82
N ALA A 241 15.06 16.38 -9.59
CA ALA A 241 15.17 17.69 -10.24
C ALA A 241 16.44 18.46 -9.84
N VAL A 242 16.90 18.32 -8.60
CA VAL A 242 18.09 19.02 -8.07
C VAL A 242 19.38 18.18 -8.09
N ARG A 243 19.34 16.98 -8.65
CA ARG A 243 20.50 16.07 -8.67
C ARG A 243 21.70 16.65 -9.41
N SER A 244 22.89 16.19 -9.03
CA SER A 244 24.10 16.42 -9.83
C SER A 244 23.96 15.76 -11.20
N ARG A 245 24.23 16.53 -12.26
CA ARG A 245 24.13 16.11 -13.66
C ARG A 245 25.36 16.56 -14.43
N LEU A 246 25.68 15.88 -15.52
CA LEU A 246 26.70 16.39 -16.44
C LEU A 246 26.18 17.65 -17.13
N LEU A 247 27.10 18.54 -17.52
CA LEU A 247 26.80 19.84 -18.13
C LEU A 247 25.92 19.72 -19.38
N HIS A 248 26.10 18.64 -20.15
CA HIS A 248 25.36 18.37 -21.38
C HIS A 248 24.04 17.61 -21.16
N THR A 249 23.75 17.13 -19.95
CA THR A 249 22.53 16.39 -19.63
C THR A 249 21.42 17.38 -19.25
N SER A 250 20.30 17.35 -19.95
CA SER A 250 19.16 18.23 -19.67
C SER A 250 18.52 17.93 -18.30
N PRO A 251 17.84 18.92 -17.68
CA PRO A 251 17.05 18.66 -16.48
C PRO A 251 15.82 17.83 -16.85
N GLY A 252 15.89 16.51 -16.66
CA GLY A 252 14.75 15.63 -16.85
C GLY A 252 13.97 15.34 -15.56
N LYS A 253 13.03 14.41 -15.64
CA LYS A 253 12.01 14.12 -14.62
C LYS A 253 11.89 12.62 -14.38
N ILE A 254 11.27 12.26 -13.26
CA ILE A 254 10.79 10.89 -13.06
C ILE A 254 9.47 10.75 -13.83
N ARG A 255 9.37 9.73 -14.67
CA ARG A 255 8.21 9.42 -15.49
C ARG A 255 7.70 8.03 -15.15
N VAL A 256 6.39 7.93 -15.01
CA VAL A 256 5.70 6.67 -14.71
C VAL A 256 4.94 6.25 -15.96
N ARG A 257 5.09 5.00 -16.37
CA ARG A 257 4.39 4.44 -17.52
C ARG A 257 3.85 3.06 -17.21
N TRP A 258 2.62 2.81 -17.66
CA TRP A 258 2.02 1.50 -17.58
C TRP A 258 2.59 0.58 -18.67
N VAL A 259 2.79 -0.68 -18.30
CA VAL A 259 3.29 -1.75 -19.18
C VAL A 259 2.31 -2.92 -19.15
N PRO A 260 2.02 -3.57 -20.28
CA PRO A 260 1.17 -4.74 -20.26
C PRO A 260 1.89 -5.94 -19.61
N GLY A 261 1.27 -6.54 -18.60
CA GLY A 261 1.79 -7.75 -17.95
C GLY A 261 1.61 -9.02 -18.79
N HIS A 262 2.49 -10.01 -18.56
CA HIS A 262 2.46 -11.38 -19.13
C HIS A 262 2.52 -11.49 -20.67
N LEU A 263 3.33 -10.66 -21.34
CA LEU A 263 3.47 -10.65 -22.81
C LEU A 263 4.94 -10.56 -23.27
N ASP A 264 5.81 -11.39 -22.70
CA ASP A 264 7.21 -11.56 -23.12
C ASP A 264 8.04 -10.27 -23.10
N ILE A 265 7.89 -9.46 -22.05
CA ILE A 265 8.77 -8.32 -21.77
C ILE A 265 9.81 -8.81 -20.76
N PRO A 266 11.08 -9.04 -21.16
CA PRO A 266 12.07 -9.73 -20.33
C PRO A 266 12.23 -9.09 -18.95
N SER A 267 12.39 -7.76 -18.89
CA SER A 267 12.55 -7.05 -17.61
C SER A 267 11.33 -7.18 -16.69
N ASN A 268 10.12 -7.27 -17.25
CA ASN A 268 8.90 -7.43 -16.45
C ASN A 268 8.83 -8.84 -15.84
N GLU A 269 9.18 -9.86 -16.62
CA GLU A 269 9.18 -11.26 -16.14
C GLU A 269 10.24 -11.50 -15.07
N ILE A 270 11.43 -10.93 -15.24
CA ILE A 270 12.49 -11.01 -14.23
C ILE A 270 12.01 -10.29 -12.94
N THR A 271 11.22 -9.22 -13.06
CA THR A 271 10.67 -8.49 -11.91
C THR A 271 9.57 -9.27 -11.21
N ASP A 272 8.67 -9.93 -11.94
CA ASP A 272 7.66 -10.86 -11.37
C ASP A 272 8.35 -12.00 -10.61
N LYS A 273 9.43 -12.53 -11.17
CA LYS A 273 10.27 -13.51 -10.46
C LYS A 273 10.83 -12.92 -9.16
N ALA A 274 11.35 -11.69 -9.17
CA ALA A 274 11.84 -11.01 -7.97
C ALA A 274 10.74 -10.83 -6.92
N ALA A 275 9.55 -10.43 -7.32
CA ALA A 275 8.42 -10.25 -6.43
C ALA A 275 7.99 -11.59 -5.80
N LYS A 276 7.94 -12.67 -6.60
CA LYS A 276 7.68 -14.04 -6.13
C LYS A 276 8.73 -14.53 -5.15
N GLU A 277 10.01 -14.25 -5.38
CA GLU A 277 11.09 -14.53 -4.42
C GLU A 277 10.88 -13.76 -3.11
N GLY A 278 10.45 -12.49 -3.20
CA GLY A 278 10.09 -11.67 -2.05
C GLY A 278 9.03 -12.29 -1.14
N THR A 279 8.07 -13.04 -1.71
CA THR A 279 7.05 -13.75 -0.90
C THR A 279 7.63 -14.89 -0.05
N LYS A 280 8.81 -15.40 -0.41
CA LYS A 280 9.47 -16.52 0.29
C LYS A 280 10.39 -16.04 1.41
N LEU A 281 10.81 -14.77 1.38
CA LEU A 281 11.71 -14.16 2.36
C LEU A 281 11.06 -14.01 3.74
N PRO A 282 11.87 -13.97 4.82
CA PRO A 282 11.36 -13.81 6.18
C PRO A 282 10.61 -12.48 6.34
N PHE A 283 9.57 -12.51 7.17
CA PHE A 283 8.76 -11.31 7.41
C PHE A 283 9.56 -10.25 8.17
N PRO A 284 9.33 -8.96 7.88
CA PRO A 284 9.93 -7.89 8.67
C PRO A 284 9.50 -8.00 10.13
N LEU A 285 10.44 -7.84 11.06
CA LEU A 285 10.23 -8.01 12.51
C LEU A 285 9.16 -7.06 13.10
N ASN A 286 8.91 -5.92 12.45
CA ASN A 286 7.93 -4.91 12.88
C ASN A 286 7.12 -4.39 11.67
N PRO A 287 6.13 -5.15 11.17
CA PRO A 287 5.35 -4.73 10.01
C PRO A 287 4.49 -3.52 10.39
N ILE A 288 4.61 -2.44 9.62
CA ILE A 288 3.65 -1.34 9.68
C ILE A 288 2.45 -1.75 8.84
N TYR A 289 1.28 -1.81 9.47
CA TYR A 289 0.04 -2.20 8.81
C TYR A 289 -0.53 -1.05 7.99
N ILE A 290 -0.86 -1.32 6.73
CA ILE A 290 -1.51 -0.36 5.84
C ILE A 290 -3.01 -0.30 6.17
N LEU A 291 -3.67 0.85 5.98
CA LEU A 291 -5.08 1.00 6.35
C LEU A 291 -5.99 0.00 5.59
N ALA A 292 -5.68 -0.26 4.32
CA ALA A 292 -6.43 -1.21 3.49
C ALA A 292 -6.38 -2.62 4.09
N SER A 293 -5.20 -3.06 4.52
CA SER A 293 -5.04 -4.37 5.12
C SER A 293 -5.69 -4.49 6.49
N LEU A 294 -5.67 -3.42 7.30
CA LEU A 294 -6.43 -3.37 8.55
C LEU A 294 -7.94 -3.53 8.31
N LYS A 295 -8.52 -2.77 7.36
CA LYS A 295 -9.93 -2.89 6.99
C LYS A 295 -10.28 -4.31 6.55
N ARG A 296 -9.40 -4.94 5.76
CA ARG A 296 -9.58 -6.31 5.32
C ARG A 296 -9.49 -7.30 6.48
N MET A 297 -8.52 -7.16 7.38
CA MET A 297 -8.40 -8.01 8.58
C MET A 297 -9.66 -7.91 9.44
N ILE A 298 -10.18 -6.69 9.65
CA ILE A 298 -11.45 -6.46 10.36
C ILE A 298 -12.58 -7.20 9.63
N LYS A 299 -12.69 -7.05 8.29
CA LYS A 299 -13.70 -7.73 7.47
C LYS A 299 -13.58 -9.25 7.48
N ILE A 300 -12.37 -9.79 7.50
CA ILE A 300 -12.14 -11.25 7.59
C ILE A 300 -12.55 -11.75 8.98
N LYS A 301 -12.17 -11.04 10.04
CA LYS A 301 -12.60 -11.36 11.41
C LYS A 301 -14.12 -11.31 11.55
N THR A 302 -14.78 -10.29 10.99
CA THR A 302 -16.26 -10.23 10.97
C THR A 302 -16.86 -11.40 10.23
N ASN A 303 -16.31 -11.77 9.08
CA ASN A 303 -16.83 -12.88 8.26
C ASN A 303 -16.59 -14.24 8.91
N LYS A 304 -15.45 -14.45 9.56
CA LYS A 304 -15.16 -15.68 10.32
C LYS A 304 -16.09 -15.80 11.52
N ALA A 305 -16.32 -14.70 12.25
CA ALA A 305 -17.29 -14.66 13.34
C ALA A 305 -18.72 -14.95 12.86
N ASN A 306 -19.10 -14.51 11.65
CA ASN A 306 -20.40 -14.83 11.04
C ASN A 306 -20.54 -16.30 10.65
N LYS A 307 -19.47 -16.95 10.19
CA LYS A 307 -19.48 -18.38 9.83
C LYS A 307 -19.48 -19.32 11.04
N GLN A 308 -19.21 -18.79 12.23
CA GLN A 308 -19.21 -19.53 13.50
C GLN A 308 -20.54 -19.42 14.26
N LEU A 309 -21.50 -18.65 13.72
CA LEU A 309 -22.90 -18.62 14.14
C LEU A 309 -23.70 -19.66 13.36
#